data_AF-A0A923IA91-F1
#
_entry.id   AF-A0A923IA91-F1
#
_cell.length_a   1.000
_cell.length_b   1.000
_cell.length_c   1.000
_cell.angle_alpha   90.00
_cell.angle_beta   90.00
_cell.angle_gamma   90.00
#
_symmetry.space_group_name_H-M   'P 1'
#
loop_
_entity.id
_entity.type
_entity.pdbx_description
1 polymer ?
#
loop_
_entity_poly.entity_id
_entity_poly.type
_entity_poly.pdbx_seq_one_letter_code
_entity_poly.pdbx_strand_id
1 'polypeptide(L)'
;MRLKPRHVIWVVVAVVLVPLAIYLVTSDLPGRREQSGDVVTKTLASVEAKAASSFDITLQQGADAAHEADHVFDSVKNPAVASASFNVKTLELEVRYDDALIEESDIRQLLITAGYVKATTADAVPATLSSDGKSQELSVQVGEKLDPASIRAKAGVPLRIVFGQGTGHLASISIAELGVEQDLTKGGATVTIQDPKAGTYGIVDAEGYTDGTLIVE
;
A
#
# COMPACT_ATOMS: atom_id res chain seq x y z
N MET A 1 57.28 22.00 -15.52
CA MET A 1 56.30 23.12 -15.44
C MET A 1 55.74 23.14 -14.02
N ARG A 2 56.10 24.12 -13.18
CA ARG A 2 55.63 24.18 -11.78
C ARG A 2 54.23 24.83 -11.76
N LEU A 3 53.19 24.04 -11.51
CA LEU A 3 51.83 24.53 -11.32
C LEU A 3 51.80 25.49 -10.12
N LYS A 4 51.37 26.74 -10.34
CA LYS A 4 51.22 27.73 -9.27
C LYS A 4 50.08 27.28 -8.32
N PRO A 5 50.15 27.55 -7.01
CA PRO A 5 49.19 27.04 -6.01
C PRO A 5 47.72 27.31 -6.34
N ARG A 6 47.43 28.44 -6.97
CA ARG A 6 46.08 28.80 -7.42
C ARG A 6 45.54 27.89 -8.52
N HIS A 7 46.40 27.34 -9.38
CA HIS A 7 45.99 26.43 -10.46
C HIS A 7 45.79 25.00 -9.94
N VAL A 8 46.50 24.62 -8.87
CA VAL A 8 46.27 23.35 -8.17
C VAL A 8 44.87 23.31 -7.55
N ILE A 9 44.42 24.42 -6.94
CA ILE A 9 43.07 24.52 -6.36
C ILE A 9 41.99 24.38 -7.45
N TRP A 10 42.11 25.09 -8.57
CA TRP A 10 41.14 24.98 -9.67
C TRP A 10 41.11 23.59 -10.32
N VAL A 11 42.26 22.93 -10.44
CA VAL A 11 42.34 21.55 -10.97
C VAL A 11 41.71 20.55 -9.99
N VAL A 12 41.95 20.67 -8.69
CA VAL A 12 41.33 19.79 -7.68
C VAL A 12 39.81 20.00 -7.62
N VAL A 13 39.34 21.25 -7.69
CA VAL A 13 37.91 21.58 -7.74
C VAL A 13 37.27 20.98 -8.99
N ALA A 14 37.89 21.09 -10.16
CA ALA A 14 37.36 20.51 -11.40
C ALA A 14 37.38 18.97 -11.37
N VAL A 15 38.44 18.34 -10.87
CA VAL A 15 38.59 16.87 -10.84
C VAL A 15 37.66 16.21 -9.82
N VAL A 16 37.23 16.91 -8.76
CA VAL A 16 36.32 16.34 -7.76
C VAL A 16 34.87 16.75 -8.02
N LEU A 17 34.60 18.04 -8.28
CA LEU A 17 33.22 18.52 -8.41
C LEU A 17 32.57 18.14 -9.74
N VAL A 18 33.32 18.01 -10.83
CA VAL A 18 32.74 17.63 -12.13
C VAL A 18 32.25 16.18 -12.12
N PRO A 19 33.05 15.17 -11.71
CA PRO A 19 32.53 13.80 -11.59
C PRO A 19 31.50 13.65 -10.48
N LEU A 20 31.56 14.42 -9.38
CA LEU A 20 30.48 14.44 -8.39
C LEU A 20 29.19 15.03 -8.97
N ALA A 21 29.26 16.13 -9.74
CA ALA A 21 28.11 16.71 -10.40
C ALA A 21 27.54 15.78 -11.48
N ILE A 22 28.40 15.13 -12.27
CA ILE A 22 27.98 14.10 -13.24
C ILE A 22 27.33 12.94 -12.50
N TYR A 23 27.94 12.43 -11.41
CA TYR A 23 27.37 11.38 -10.59
C TYR A 23 26.01 11.79 -10.03
N LEU A 24 25.86 12.99 -9.46
CA LEU A 24 24.56 13.50 -8.96
C LEU A 24 23.52 13.65 -10.09
N VAL A 25 23.95 13.99 -11.31
CA VAL A 25 23.09 14.10 -12.50
C VAL A 25 22.75 12.74 -13.11
N THR A 26 23.59 11.71 -12.94
CA THR A 26 23.36 10.36 -13.50
C THR A 26 22.92 9.33 -12.47
N SER A 27 22.95 9.64 -11.18
CA SER A 27 22.53 8.72 -10.12
C SER A 27 21.04 8.85 -9.85
N ASP A 28 20.39 7.70 -9.72
CA ASP A 28 19.03 7.57 -9.23
C ASP A 28 19.03 7.79 -7.72
N LEU A 29 19.17 9.06 -7.32
CA LEU A 29 19.09 9.44 -5.92
C LEU A 29 17.63 9.40 -5.45
N PRO A 30 17.35 8.92 -4.23
CA PRO A 30 16.01 8.96 -3.67
C PRO A 30 15.46 10.40 -3.66
N GLY A 31 14.22 10.55 -4.09
CA GLY A 31 13.54 11.84 -4.25
C GLY A 31 13.73 12.50 -5.63
N ARG A 32 14.58 11.94 -6.51
CA ARG A 32 14.70 12.42 -7.90
C ARG A 32 13.37 12.22 -8.62
N ARG A 33 12.89 13.28 -9.27
CA ARG A 33 11.68 13.29 -10.10
C ARG A 33 12.04 13.68 -11.52
N GLU A 34 11.58 12.89 -12.47
CA GLU A 34 11.78 13.11 -13.89
C GLU A 34 10.45 13.06 -14.64
N GLN A 35 10.39 13.74 -15.77
CA GLN A 35 9.23 13.68 -16.65
C GLN A 35 9.69 13.52 -18.09
N SER A 36 9.15 12.50 -18.77
CA SER A 36 9.38 12.22 -20.18
C SER A 36 8.04 12.07 -20.89
N GLY A 37 7.63 13.13 -21.59
CA GLY A 37 6.28 13.20 -22.18
C GLY A 37 5.19 13.06 -21.12
N ASP A 38 4.35 12.03 -21.28
CA ASP A 38 3.21 11.73 -20.41
C ASP A 38 3.60 10.87 -19.18
N VAL A 39 4.88 10.51 -19.01
CA VAL A 39 5.34 9.68 -17.89
C VAL A 39 6.10 10.52 -16.89
N VAL A 40 5.64 10.51 -15.64
CA VAL A 40 6.36 11.06 -14.49
C VAL A 40 6.99 9.90 -13.73
N THR A 41 8.28 9.98 -13.41
CA THR A 41 9.00 8.95 -12.66
C THR A 41 9.59 9.56 -11.39
N LYS A 42 9.48 8.86 -10.26
CA LYS A 42 10.12 9.22 -9.00
C LYS A 42 10.95 8.06 -8.49
N THR A 43 12.22 8.32 -8.19
CA THR A 43 13.07 7.39 -7.46
C THR A 43 12.71 7.49 -5.97
N LEU A 44 12.33 6.37 -5.36
CA LEU A 44 11.82 6.32 -4.00
C LEU A 44 12.86 5.84 -2.99
N ALA A 45 13.68 4.86 -3.37
CA ALA A 45 14.75 4.32 -2.54
C ALA A 45 15.95 3.85 -3.36
N SER A 46 17.12 3.83 -2.73
CA SER A 46 18.35 3.25 -3.32
C SER A 46 18.40 1.75 -3.07
N VAL A 47 17.46 1.01 -3.66
CA VAL A 47 17.39 -0.45 -3.66
C VAL A 47 17.42 -0.96 -5.11
N GLU A 48 18.03 -2.13 -5.32
CA GLU A 48 18.02 -2.76 -6.64
C GLU A 48 16.64 -3.37 -6.91
N ALA A 49 15.93 -2.86 -7.92
CA ALA A 49 14.66 -3.44 -8.35
C ALA A 49 14.88 -4.68 -9.20
N LYS A 50 14.36 -5.82 -8.73
CA LYS A 50 14.40 -7.12 -9.43
C LYS A 50 13.07 -7.48 -10.10
N ALA A 51 11.99 -6.84 -9.66
CA ALA A 51 10.65 -7.00 -10.19
C ALA A 51 10.01 -5.66 -10.56
N ALA A 52 8.95 -5.73 -11.37
CA ALA A 52 8.10 -4.60 -11.71
C ALA A 52 6.65 -5.07 -11.89
N SER A 53 5.70 -4.25 -11.43
CA SER A 53 4.27 -4.52 -11.55
C SER A 53 3.52 -3.24 -11.93
N SER A 54 2.41 -3.40 -12.66
CA SER A 54 1.62 -2.30 -13.19
C SER A 54 0.23 -2.29 -12.58
N PHE A 55 -0.25 -1.09 -12.24
CA PHE A 55 -1.54 -0.88 -11.57
C PHE A 55 -2.34 0.19 -12.30
N ASP A 56 -3.61 -0.10 -12.59
CA ASP A 56 -4.57 0.88 -13.08
C ASP A 56 -4.99 1.81 -11.94
N ILE A 57 -4.66 3.09 -12.07
CA ILE A 57 -4.95 4.12 -11.07
C ILE A 57 -6.30 4.77 -11.32
N THR A 58 -7.11 4.82 -10.27
CA THR A 58 -8.34 5.59 -10.22
C THR A 58 -8.06 6.93 -9.58
N LEU A 59 -8.34 8.02 -10.30
CA LEU A 59 -8.28 9.37 -9.77
C LEU A 59 -9.66 9.83 -9.28
N GLN A 60 -9.70 10.70 -8.28
CA GLN A 60 -10.93 11.37 -7.88
C GLN A 60 -11.45 12.28 -9.01
N GLN A 61 -12.77 12.47 -9.07
CA GLN A 61 -13.39 13.23 -10.14
C GLN A 61 -12.85 14.67 -10.19
N GLY A 62 -12.26 15.04 -11.34
CA GLY A 62 -11.70 16.38 -11.56
C GLY A 62 -10.25 16.56 -11.09
N ALA A 63 -9.60 15.52 -10.56
CA ALA A 63 -8.20 15.56 -10.20
C ALA A 63 -7.29 15.60 -11.45
N ASP A 64 -6.23 16.41 -11.40
CA ASP A 64 -5.22 16.47 -12.45
C ASP A 64 -4.18 15.37 -12.25
N ALA A 65 -4.02 14.48 -13.23
CA ALA A 65 -3.14 13.33 -13.11
C ALA A 65 -1.66 13.72 -12.88
N ALA A 66 -1.20 14.83 -13.46
CA ALA A 66 0.17 15.29 -13.25
C ALA A 66 0.40 15.83 -11.82
N HIS A 67 -0.63 16.48 -11.25
CA HIS A 67 -0.63 16.92 -9.85
C HIS A 67 -0.71 15.74 -8.88
N GLU A 68 -1.59 14.77 -9.15
CA GLU A 68 -1.79 13.60 -8.28
C GLU A 68 -0.62 12.62 -8.30
N ALA A 69 0.26 12.69 -9.29
CA ALA A 69 1.40 11.78 -9.43
C ALA A 69 2.23 11.67 -8.13
N ASP A 70 2.51 12.79 -7.47
CA ASP A 70 3.32 12.78 -6.24
C ASP A 70 2.60 12.10 -5.07
N HIS A 71 1.27 12.24 -4.97
CA HIS A 71 0.46 11.56 -3.97
C HIS A 71 0.37 10.05 -4.24
N VAL A 72 0.23 9.66 -5.52
CA VAL A 72 0.32 8.25 -5.94
C VAL A 72 1.68 7.66 -5.55
N PHE A 73 2.77 8.35 -5.82
CA PHE A 73 4.11 7.87 -5.45
C PHE A 73 4.31 7.77 -3.93
N ASP A 74 3.80 8.73 -3.17
CA ASP A 74 3.92 8.73 -1.72
C ASP A 74 3.12 7.56 -1.09
N SER A 75 2.04 7.10 -1.73
CA SER A 75 1.26 5.95 -1.27
C SER A 75 2.02 4.62 -1.33
N VAL A 76 2.95 4.46 -2.27
CA VAL A 76 3.77 3.23 -2.44
C VAL A 76 5.17 3.38 -1.86
N LYS A 77 5.43 4.46 -1.11
CA LYS A 77 6.75 4.72 -0.53
C LYS A 77 7.12 3.66 0.51
N ASN A 78 8.05 2.79 0.16
CA ASN A 78 8.56 1.72 1.01
C ASN A 78 10.07 1.54 0.74
N PRO A 79 10.92 1.23 1.74
CA PRO A 79 12.35 0.95 1.52
C PRO A 79 12.67 -0.13 0.47
N ALA A 80 11.72 -1.04 0.21
CA ALA A 80 11.83 -2.07 -0.82
C ALA A 80 11.43 -1.62 -2.24
N VAL A 81 10.84 -0.43 -2.38
CA VAL A 81 10.40 0.11 -3.67
C VAL A 81 11.45 1.09 -4.20
N ALA A 82 12.09 0.74 -5.32
CA ALA A 82 13.15 1.54 -5.92
C ALA A 82 12.60 2.78 -6.61
N SER A 83 11.57 2.62 -7.45
CA SER A 83 10.97 3.72 -8.20
C SER A 83 9.53 3.43 -8.59
N ALA A 84 8.82 4.50 -8.92
CA ALA A 84 7.47 4.45 -9.47
C ALA A 84 7.37 5.38 -10.69
N SER A 85 6.70 4.91 -11.74
CA SER A 85 6.47 5.64 -12.98
C SER A 85 4.98 5.70 -13.28
N PHE A 86 4.42 6.90 -13.36
CA PHE A 86 3.00 7.13 -13.59
C PHE A 86 2.77 7.76 -14.96
N ASN A 87 2.01 7.07 -15.82
CA ASN A 87 1.56 7.61 -17.09
C ASN A 87 0.28 8.41 -16.89
N VAL A 88 0.37 9.74 -16.96
CA VAL A 88 -0.74 10.64 -16.64
C VAL A 88 -1.87 10.59 -17.68
N LYS A 89 -1.64 9.95 -18.84
CA LYS A 89 -2.63 9.81 -19.91
C LYS A 89 -3.39 8.50 -19.83
N THR A 90 -2.70 7.39 -19.54
CA THR A 90 -3.33 6.06 -19.42
C THR A 90 -3.74 5.73 -17.99
N LEU A 91 -3.28 6.53 -17.02
CA LEU A 91 -3.45 6.30 -15.58
C LEU A 91 -2.85 4.96 -15.11
N GLU A 92 -1.77 4.53 -15.75
CA GLU A 92 -1.03 3.33 -15.37
C GLU A 92 0.17 3.71 -14.51
N LEU A 93 0.30 3.06 -13.35
CA LEU A 93 1.45 3.15 -12.46
C LEU A 93 2.29 1.87 -12.58
N GLU A 94 3.53 1.98 -13.06
CA GLU A 94 4.54 0.94 -12.91
C GLU A 94 5.32 1.17 -11.61
N VAL A 95 5.44 0.14 -10.77
CA VAL A 95 6.24 0.16 -9.55
C VAL A 95 7.37 -0.86 -9.69
N ARG A 96 8.61 -0.43 -9.45
CA ARG A 96 9.81 -1.27 -9.50
C ARG A 96 10.33 -1.52 -8.08
N TYR A 97 10.53 -2.77 -7.70
CA TYR A 97 10.79 -3.17 -6.31
C TYR A 97 11.71 -4.40 -6.19
N ASP A 98 12.22 -4.63 -4.99
CA ASP A 98 12.91 -5.87 -4.60
C ASP A 98 11.89 -6.88 -4.07
N ASP A 99 11.58 -7.90 -4.88
CA ASP A 99 10.62 -8.97 -4.58
C ASP A 99 11.08 -9.88 -3.44
N ALA A 100 12.34 -9.79 -3.01
CA ALA A 100 12.80 -10.45 -1.80
C ALA A 100 12.36 -9.73 -0.50
N LEU A 101 11.87 -8.49 -0.60
CA LEU A 101 11.55 -7.63 0.54
C LEU A 101 10.08 -7.19 0.60
N ILE A 102 9.38 -7.18 -0.53
CA ILE A 102 7.95 -6.84 -0.62
C ILE A 102 7.29 -7.60 -1.76
N GLU A 103 6.06 -8.07 -1.51
CA GLU A 103 5.26 -8.75 -2.53
C GLU A 103 4.42 -7.74 -3.33
N GLU A 104 4.02 -8.11 -4.55
CA GLU A 104 3.10 -7.28 -5.36
C GLU A 104 1.80 -6.98 -4.60
N SER A 105 1.26 -7.97 -3.89
CA SER A 105 0.02 -7.84 -3.13
C SER A 105 0.11 -6.77 -2.04
N ASP A 106 1.29 -6.58 -1.44
CA ASP A 106 1.50 -5.56 -0.41
C ASP A 106 1.47 -4.15 -1.04
N ILE A 107 2.13 -3.99 -2.20
CA ILE A 107 2.09 -2.73 -2.97
C ILE A 107 0.65 -2.42 -3.41
N ARG A 108 -0.06 -3.43 -3.90
CA ARG A 108 -1.47 -3.31 -4.28
C ARG A 108 -2.33 -2.89 -3.10
N GLN A 109 -2.09 -3.45 -1.92
CA GLN A 109 -2.82 -3.10 -0.70
C GLN A 109 -2.56 -1.66 -0.25
N LEU A 110 -1.33 -1.15 -0.40
CA LEU A 110 -1.01 0.26 -0.15
C LEU A 110 -1.80 1.20 -1.09
N LEU A 111 -1.91 0.85 -2.37
CA LEU A 111 -2.68 1.63 -3.35
C LEU A 111 -4.19 1.59 -3.08
N ILE A 112 -4.73 0.44 -2.69
CA ILE A 112 -6.13 0.30 -2.27
C ILE A 112 -6.41 1.17 -1.04
N THR A 113 -5.53 1.08 -0.06
CA THR A 113 -5.54 1.83 1.20
C THR A 113 -5.52 3.34 0.96
N ALA A 114 -4.81 3.81 -0.07
CA ALA A 114 -4.75 5.21 -0.47
C ALA A 114 -5.89 5.63 -1.42
N GLY A 115 -6.75 4.71 -1.84
CA GLY A 115 -7.88 4.97 -2.74
C GLY A 115 -7.52 5.08 -4.22
N TYR A 116 -6.30 4.73 -4.59
CA TYR A 116 -5.82 4.80 -5.98
C TYR A 116 -6.08 3.52 -6.77
N VAL A 117 -6.31 2.39 -6.09
CA VAL A 117 -6.71 1.13 -6.74
C VAL A 117 -8.02 0.66 -6.16
N LYS A 118 -8.94 0.25 -7.03
CA LYS A 118 -10.20 -0.36 -6.59
C LYS A 118 -9.93 -1.77 -6.07
N ALA A 119 -10.30 -2.03 -4.82
CA ALA A 119 -10.25 -3.36 -4.24
C ALA A 119 -11.16 -4.34 -5.01
N THR A 120 -10.66 -5.55 -5.18
CA THR A 120 -11.36 -6.71 -5.74
C THR A 120 -11.40 -7.84 -4.72
N THR A 121 -12.17 -8.89 -4.98
CA THR A 121 -12.22 -10.06 -4.09
C THR A 121 -10.87 -10.79 -3.96
N ALA A 122 -10.02 -10.70 -4.99
CA ALA A 122 -8.67 -11.27 -4.96
C ALA A 122 -7.75 -10.56 -3.94
N ASP A 123 -8.05 -9.30 -3.63
CA ASP A 123 -7.26 -8.44 -2.74
C ASP A 123 -7.59 -8.67 -1.27
N ALA A 124 -8.66 -9.41 -0.99
CA ALA A 124 -9.07 -9.70 0.37
C ALA A 124 -8.05 -10.62 1.06
N VAL A 125 -7.64 -10.24 2.27
CA VAL A 125 -6.66 -10.99 3.05
C VAL A 125 -7.29 -12.29 3.56
N PRO A 126 -6.73 -13.47 3.25
CA PRO A 126 -7.28 -14.74 3.70
C PRO A 126 -7.12 -14.93 5.21
N ALA A 127 -8.18 -15.40 5.85
CA ALA A 127 -8.10 -15.98 7.17
C ALA A 127 -7.14 -17.18 7.17
N THR A 128 -6.35 -17.28 8.22
CA THR A 128 -5.40 -18.37 8.41
C THR A 128 -6.15 -19.60 8.87
N LEU A 129 -6.12 -20.67 8.07
CA LEU A 129 -6.69 -21.95 8.44
C LEU A 129 -5.84 -22.65 9.49
N SER A 130 -6.50 -23.30 10.46
CA SER A 130 -5.85 -24.23 11.37
C SER A 130 -5.22 -25.39 10.61
N SER A 131 -4.22 -26.04 11.21
CA SER A 131 -3.53 -27.19 10.60
C SER A 131 -4.45 -28.38 10.32
N ASP A 132 -5.55 -28.50 11.05
CA ASP A 132 -6.58 -29.52 10.85
C ASP A 132 -7.74 -29.05 9.95
N GLY A 133 -7.72 -27.80 9.48
CA GLY A 133 -8.72 -27.19 8.61
C GLY A 133 -10.10 -27.00 9.24
N LYS A 134 -10.22 -27.11 10.57
CA LYS A 134 -11.51 -27.04 11.29
C LYS A 134 -11.84 -25.66 11.83
N SER A 135 -10.89 -24.73 11.82
CA SER A 135 -11.13 -23.34 12.17
C SER A 135 -10.26 -22.44 11.30
N GLN A 136 -10.63 -21.16 11.26
CA GLN A 136 -9.85 -20.12 10.61
C GLN A 136 -9.86 -18.85 11.46
N GLU A 137 -8.77 -18.11 11.42
CA GLU A 137 -8.59 -16.92 12.24
C GLU A 137 -7.95 -15.78 11.44
N LEU A 138 -8.35 -14.55 11.76
CA LEU A 138 -7.75 -13.35 11.22
C LEU A 138 -7.72 -12.24 12.27
N SER A 139 -6.67 -11.43 12.25
CA SER A 139 -6.54 -10.24 13.10
C SER A 139 -6.72 -8.99 12.25
N VAL A 140 -7.55 -8.06 12.72
CA VAL A 140 -7.80 -6.76 12.08
C VAL A 140 -7.32 -5.68 13.03
N GLN A 141 -6.31 -4.91 12.61
CA GLN A 141 -5.91 -3.69 13.29
C GLN A 141 -6.96 -2.61 13.08
N VAL A 142 -7.14 -1.78 14.10
CA VAL A 142 -8.14 -0.71 14.10
C VAL A 142 -7.38 0.60 14.34
N GLY A 143 -7.40 1.48 13.35
CA GLY A 143 -6.78 2.81 13.39
C GLY A 143 -7.75 3.86 12.89
N GLU A 144 -7.33 4.67 11.91
CA GLU A 144 -8.24 5.53 11.13
C GLU A 144 -9.17 4.73 10.20
N LYS A 145 -8.80 3.48 9.91
CA LYS A 145 -9.57 2.50 9.14
C LYS A 145 -9.28 1.10 9.67
N LEU A 146 -10.02 0.12 9.17
CA LEU A 146 -9.70 -1.30 9.36
C LEU A 146 -8.49 -1.69 8.51
N ASP A 147 -7.56 -2.43 9.10
CA ASP A 147 -6.42 -3.00 8.38
C ASP A 147 -6.21 -4.47 8.76
N PRO A 148 -6.52 -5.41 7.85
CA PRO A 148 -7.04 -5.19 6.51
C PRO A 148 -8.53 -4.77 6.49
N ALA A 149 -8.90 -3.91 5.54
CA ALA A 149 -10.30 -3.52 5.30
C ALA A 149 -11.10 -4.57 4.53
N SER A 150 -10.44 -5.46 3.77
CA SER A 150 -11.09 -6.55 3.05
C SER A 150 -10.49 -7.89 3.45
N ILE A 151 -11.34 -8.80 3.92
CA ILE A 151 -10.93 -10.09 4.47
C ILE A 151 -11.72 -11.21 3.79
N ARG A 152 -11.09 -12.36 3.55
CA ARG A 152 -11.74 -13.53 2.98
C ARG A 152 -11.65 -14.75 3.88
N ALA A 153 -12.70 -15.55 3.90
CA ALA A 153 -12.80 -16.74 4.73
C ALA A 153 -13.49 -17.87 3.95
N LYS A 154 -13.24 -19.13 4.35
CA LYS A 154 -13.91 -20.29 3.77
C LYS A 154 -15.32 -20.49 4.33
N ALA A 155 -16.29 -20.75 3.46
CA ALA A 155 -17.63 -21.12 3.85
C ALA A 155 -17.65 -22.43 4.65
N GLY A 156 -18.51 -22.50 5.67
CA GLY A 156 -18.69 -23.69 6.51
C GLY A 156 -17.55 -24.01 7.47
N VAL A 157 -16.46 -23.22 7.48
CA VAL A 157 -15.36 -23.37 8.45
C VAL A 157 -15.49 -22.28 9.52
N PRO A 158 -15.60 -22.62 10.82
CA PRO A 158 -15.68 -21.63 11.90
C PRO A 158 -14.62 -20.54 11.81
N LEU A 159 -15.06 -19.28 11.76
CA LEU A 159 -14.20 -18.09 11.62
C LEU A 159 -14.15 -17.32 12.93
N ARG A 160 -12.92 -16.99 13.37
CA ARG A 160 -12.64 -16.07 14.47
C ARG A 160 -11.95 -14.81 13.92
N ILE A 161 -12.52 -13.64 14.16
CA ILE A 161 -11.89 -12.36 13.82
C ILE A 161 -11.56 -11.63 15.12
N VAL A 162 -10.30 -11.24 15.28
CA VAL A 162 -9.83 -10.47 16.43
C VAL A 162 -9.59 -9.03 16.01
N PHE A 163 -10.36 -8.11 16.58
CA PHE A 163 -10.21 -6.69 16.33
C PHE A 163 -9.31 -6.04 17.38
N GLY A 164 -8.46 -5.13 16.92
CA GLY A 164 -7.71 -4.19 17.75
C GLY A 164 -8.60 -3.24 18.56
N GLN A 165 -7.98 -2.35 19.31
CA GLN A 165 -8.71 -1.31 20.04
C GLN A 165 -9.18 -0.22 19.08
N GLY A 166 -10.49 0.05 19.10
CA GLY A 166 -11.11 1.08 18.28
C GLY A 166 -11.48 2.34 19.07
N THR A 167 -11.56 3.48 18.37
CA THR A 167 -12.05 4.77 18.91
C THR A 167 -12.81 5.52 17.83
N GLY A 168 -13.58 6.55 18.20
CA GLY A 168 -14.33 7.37 17.23
C GLY A 168 -15.39 6.55 16.49
N HIS A 169 -15.46 6.70 15.17
CA HIS A 169 -16.38 5.96 14.31
C HIS A 169 -16.12 4.44 14.36
N LEU A 170 -14.87 4.00 14.52
CA LEU A 170 -14.50 2.60 14.73
C LEU A 170 -14.53 2.15 16.21
N ALA A 171 -15.22 2.86 17.11
CA ALA A 171 -15.40 2.40 18.49
C ALA A 171 -16.24 1.11 18.59
N SER A 172 -17.05 0.81 17.58
CA SER A 172 -17.79 -0.43 17.44
C SER A 172 -17.89 -0.83 15.97
N ILE A 173 -18.11 -2.12 15.72
CA ILE A 173 -18.44 -2.64 14.39
C ILE A 173 -19.71 -3.48 14.44
N SER A 174 -20.39 -3.59 13.30
CA SER A 174 -21.51 -4.50 13.11
C SER A 174 -21.43 -5.21 11.76
N ILE A 175 -21.97 -6.42 11.73
CA ILE A 175 -22.21 -7.18 10.50
C ILE A 175 -23.66 -7.66 10.58
N ALA A 176 -24.59 -6.79 10.16
CA ALA A 176 -26.02 -6.95 10.41
C ALA A 176 -26.58 -8.29 9.90
N GLU A 177 -26.17 -8.72 8.72
CA GLU A 177 -26.63 -9.99 8.11
C GLU A 177 -26.17 -11.23 8.89
N LEU A 178 -25.12 -11.11 9.71
CA LEU A 178 -24.61 -12.16 10.58
C LEU A 178 -25.03 -11.99 12.04
N GLY A 179 -25.81 -10.95 12.35
CA GLY A 179 -26.23 -10.62 13.72
C GLY A 179 -25.08 -10.27 14.65
N VAL A 180 -23.98 -9.74 14.10
CA VAL A 180 -22.79 -9.35 14.86
C VAL A 180 -22.87 -7.87 15.19
N GLU A 181 -22.65 -7.55 16.46
CA GLU A 181 -22.39 -6.19 16.95
C GLU A 181 -21.32 -6.29 18.03
N GLN A 182 -20.27 -5.48 17.93
CA GLN A 182 -19.09 -5.63 18.78
C GLN A 182 -18.50 -4.26 19.16
N ASP A 183 -18.40 -4.03 20.46
CA ASP A 183 -17.65 -2.91 21.05
C ASP A 183 -16.13 -3.19 20.95
N LEU A 184 -15.39 -2.24 20.41
CA LEU A 184 -13.94 -2.28 20.19
C LEU A 184 -13.16 -1.39 21.16
N THR A 185 -13.81 -0.61 22.03
CA THR A 185 -13.19 0.41 22.88
C THR A 185 -12.15 -0.14 23.87
N LYS A 186 -12.26 -1.42 24.25
CA LYS A 186 -11.33 -2.12 25.15
C LYS A 186 -10.21 -2.90 24.43
N GLY A 187 -10.31 -3.04 23.11
CA GLY A 187 -9.42 -3.87 22.30
C GLY A 187 -9.56 -5.38 22.55
N GLY A 188 -9.03 -6.18 21.62
CA GLY A 188 -9.06 -7.65 21.70
C GLY A 188 -10.46 -8.24 21.50
N ALA A 189 -11.40 -7.44 20.99
CA ALA A 189 -12.75 -7.86 20.72
C ALA A 189 -12.76 -8.99 19.69
N THR A 190 -13.59 -10.01 19.92
CA THR A 190 -13.59 -11.22 19.10
C THR A 190 -14.97 -11.46 18.51
N VAL A 191 -15.04 -11.49 17.19
CA VAL A 191 -16.22 -11.96 16.45
C VAL A 191 -16.00 -13.43 16.12
N THR A 192 -16.99 -14.29 16.44
CA THR A 192 -16.94 -15.71 16.08
C THR A 192 -18.16 -16.08 15.26
N ILE A 193 -17.93 -16.59 14.06
CA ILE A 193 -18.96 -17.06 13.14
C ILE A 193 -18.79 -18.57 12.97
N GLN A 194 -19.70 -19.34 13.57
CA GLN A 194 -19.56 -20.81 13.66
C GLN A 194 -19.75 -21.53 12.32
N ASP A 195 -20.62 -21.02 11.46
CA ASP A 195 -20.96 -21.64 10.16
C ASP A 195 -21.13 -20.51 9.12
N PRO A 196 -20.03 -19.86 8.70
CA PRO A 196 -20.10 -18.73 7.78
C PRO A 196 -20.66 -19.21 6.44
N LYS A 197 -21.72 -18.55 5.97
CA LYS A 197 -22.32 -18.85 4.66
C LYS A 197 -21.61 -18.05 3.58
N ALA A 198 -21.54 -18.62 2.38
CA ALA A 198 -20.95 -17.93 1.24
C ALA A 198 -21.71 -16.62 0.98
N GLY A 199 -20.98 -15.54 0.77
CA GLY A 199 -21.56 -14.21 0.69
C GLY A 199 -20.52 -13.10 0.82
N THR A 200 -20.98 -11.86 0.67
CA THR A 200 -20.17 -10.66 0.90
C THR A 200 -20.89 -9.79 1.91
N TYR A 201 -20.23 -9.55 3.03
CA TYR A 201 -20.80 -8.91 4.20
C TYR A 201 -20.08 -7.59 4.47
N GLY A 202 -20.84 -6.49 4.57
CA GLY A 202 -20.30 -5.21 5.01
C GLY A 202 -19.95 -5.22 6.49
N ILE A 203 -18.78 -4.72 6.84
CA ILE A 203 -18.39 -4.40 8.22
C ILE A 203 -18.68 -2.92 8.40
N VAL A 204 -19.69 -2.61 9.21
CA VAL A 204 -20.23 -1.26 9.38
C VAL A 204 -19.74 -0.69 10.70
N ASP A 205 -19.31 0.56 10.70
CA ASP A 205 -18.82 1.29 11.86
C ASP A 205 -19.96 1.79 12.78
N ALA A 206 -19.61 2.53 13.84
CA ALA A 206 -20.58 3.10 14.78
C ALA A 206 -21.48 4.18 14.16
N GLU A 207 -21.08 4.77 13.03
CA GLU A 207 -21.80 5.84 12.35
C GLU A 207 -22.70 5.33 11.22
N GLY A 208 -22.61 4.04 10.89
CA GLY A 208 -23.42 3.38 9.86
C GLY A 208 -22.77 3.33 8.49
N TYR A 209 -21.47 3.61 8.38
CA TYR A 209 -20.71 3.51 7.14
C TYR A 209 -19.97 2.17 7.05
N THR A 210 -19.86 1.64 5.83
CA THR A 210 -19.10 0.41 5.58
C THR A 210 -17.60 0.74 5.56
N ASP A 211 -16.90 0.34 6.61
CA ASP A 211 -15.44 0.49 6.76
C ASP A 211 -14.64 -0.74 6.34
N GLY A 212 -15.31 -1.88 6.19
CA GLY A 212 -14.68 -3.09 5.73
C GLY A 212 -15.62 -4.06 5.05
N THR A 213 -15.07 -5.16 4.55
CA THR A 213 -15.83 -6.20 3.85
C THR A 213 -15.28 -7.57 4.22
N LEU A 214 -16.18 -8.46 4.64
CA LEU A 214 -15.92 -9.89 4.81
C LEU A 214 -16.49 -10.66 3.62
N ILE A 215 -15.63 -11.35 2.88
CA ILE A 215 -16.00 -12.25 1.80
C ILE A 215 -15.92 -13.68 2.32
N VAL A 216 -16.96 -14.47 2.09
CA VAL A 216 -16.99 -15.88 2.44
C VAL A 216 -17.21 -16.70 1.17
N GLU A 217 -16.32 -17.65 0.90
CA GLU A 217 -16.30 -18.48 -0.33
C GLU A 217 -16.17 -19.99 -0.06
#